data_AF-Q6FQE5-F1
#
_entry.id   AF-Q6FQE5-F1
#
_cell.length_a   1.000
_cell.length_b   1.000
_cell.length_c   1.000
_cell.angle_alpha   90.00
_cell.angle_beta   90.00
_cell.angle_gamma   90.00
#
_symmetry.space_group_name_H-M   'P 1'
#
loop_
_entity.id
_entity.type
_entity.pdbx_description
1 polymer ?
#
loop_
_entity_poly.entity_id
_entity_poly.type
_entity_poly.pdbx_seq_one_letter_code
_entity_poly.pdbx_strand_id
1 'polypeptide(L)'
;MISKQDVCEMLRPFQKHRQLSIREGEVISLEILTLLCDDYCGDEGTLKYLARLMTPELYADLVDERNLNQRCGYPLCSGAPERIRDPFSVDQVTKQFLWENNPYAYLSKYCNKFHFRCSQFFQVQLSEEAIFARTGVHLLEDTQEMRQTQDDKFNVTLFEELLREKASEEDIKSLVAGLKRLGLDASQDGEDGDEQLEVDLSKWLEQIKIVENKDPPMLGDLVKD
;
A
#
# COMPACT_ATOMS: atom_id res chain seq x y z
N MET A 1 -13.05 12.23 1.02
CA MET A 1 -13.10 10.77 0.73
C MET A 1 -13.25 10.61 -0.76
N ILE A 2 -12.30 9.92 -1.39
CA ILE A 2 -12.18 9.81 -2.84
C ILE A 2 -12.80 8.50 -3.30
N SER A 3 -13.63 8.59 -4.32
CA SER A 3 -14.23 7.46 -5.01
C SER A 3 -13.59 7.27 -6.38
N LYS A 4 -13.81 6.10 -6.99
CA LYS A 4 -13.45 5.84 -8.39
C LYS A 4 -13.97 6.91 -9.34
N GLN A 5 -15.13 7.50 -9.03
CA GLN A 5 -15.75 8.51 -9.88
C GLN A 5 -14.89 9.79 -9.96
N ASP A 6 -14.32 10.21 -8.83
CA ASP A 6 -13.43 11.39 -8.77
C ASP A 6 -12.15 11.16 -9.59
N VAL A 7 -11.59 9.95 -9.52
CA VAL A 7 -10.44 9.55 -10.37
C VAL A 7 -10.83 9.57 -11.85
N CYS A 8 -12.03 9.10 -12.21
CA CYS A 8 -12.52 9.18 -13.58
C CYS A 8 -12.71 10.63 -14.05
N GLU A 9 -13.12 11.55 -13.17
CA GLU A 9 -13.26 12.97 -13.49
C GLU A 9 -11.91 13.62 -13.80
N MET A 10 -10.88 13.30 -13.02
CA MET A 10 -9.50 13.73 -13.28
C MET A 10 -8.99 13.26 -14.66
N LEU A 11 -9.39 12.07 -15.09
CA LEU A 11 -8.96 11.50 -16.38
C LEU A 11 -9.74 12.01 -17.60
N ARG A 12 -10.88 12.69 -17.44
CA ARG A 12 -11.72 13.18 -18.55
C ARG A 12 -10.98 13.99 -19.64
N PRO A 13 -9.98 14.84 -19.32
CA PRO A 13 -9.26 15.59 -20.34
C PRO A 13 -8.45 14.72 -21.32
N PHE A 14 -8.02 13.53 -20.89
CA PHE A 14 -7.05 12.69 -21.60
C PHE A 14 -7.68 11.60 -22.49
N GLN A 15 -9.00 11.64 -22.69
CA GLN A 15 -9.75 10.59 -23.40
C GLN A 15 -9.58 10.58 -24.93
N LYS A 16 -8.89 11.57 -25.50
CA LYS A 16 -8.79 11.74 -26.96
C LYS A 16 -7.80 10.79 -27.62
N HIS A 17 -6.79 10.33 -26.90
CA HIS A 17 -5.66 9.58 -27.46
C HIS A 17 -5.38 8.33 -26.63
N ARG A 18 -4.99 7.24 -27.29
CA ARG A 18 -4.61 5.98 -26.62
C ARG A 18 -3.26 6.04 -25.93
N GLN A 19 -2.37 6.89 -26.43
CA GLN A 19 -1.01 7.06 -25.92
C GLN A 19 -0.90 8.43 -25.28
N LEU A 20 -0.44 8.47 -24.03
CA LEU A 20 -0.14 9.71 -23.33
C LEU A 20 1.22 10.24 -23.78
N SER A 21 1.34 11.56 -23.88
CA SER A 21 2.63 12.23 -23.89
C SER A 21 3.27 12.21 -22.50
N ILE A 22 4.58 12.43 -22.44
CA ILE A 22 5.32 12.54 -21.17
C ILE A 22 4.68 13.58 -20.25
N ARG A 23 4.34 14.74 -20.81
CA ARG A 23 3.70 15.85 -20.08
C ARG A 23 2.32 15.46 -19.52
N GLU A 24 1.51 14.74 -20.29
CA GLU A 24 0.20 14.29 -19.79
C GLU A 24 0.36 13.24 -18.68
N GLY A 25 1.35 12.36 -18.78
CA GLY A 25 1.69 11.42 -17.71
C GLY A 25 2.09 12.12 -16.41
N GLU A 26 2.95 13.15 -16.49
CA GLU A 26 3.35 13.96 -15.34
C GLU A 26 2.17 14.70 -14.71
N VAL A 27 1.29 15.27 -15.53
CA VAL A 27 0.07 15.95 -15.04
C VAL A 27 -0.82 14.97 -14.28
N ILE A 28 -1.04 13.76 -14.82
CA ILE A 28 -1.81 12.72 -14.13
C ILE A 28 -1.18 12.35 -12.78
N SER A 29 0.15 12.18 -12.72
CA SER A 29 0.86 11.92 -11.46
C SER A 29 0.62 13.02 -10.42
N LEU A 30 0.74 14.28 -10.81
CA LEU A 30 0.55 15.42 -9.91
C LEU A 30 -0.90 15.57 -9.43
N GLU A 31 -1.87 15.32 -10.31
CA GLU A 31 -3.28 15.32 -9.96
C GLU A 31 -3.60 14.18 -8.96
N ILE A 32 -3.00 13.00 -9.13
CA ILE A 32 -3.13 11.89 -8.17
C ILE A 32 -2.57 12.29 -6.79
N LEU A 33 -1.39 12.91 -6.75
CA LEU A 33 -0.79 13.39 -5.50
C LEU A 33 -1.68 14.44 -4.83
N THR A 34 -2.17 15.42 -5.59
CA THR A 34 -3.03 16.49 -5.08
C THR A 34 -4.36 15.96 -4.56
N LEU A 35 -4.92 14.96 -5.24
CA LEU A 35 -6.16 14.32 -4.81
C LEU A 35 -5.94 13.57 -3.49
N LEU A 36 -4.88 12.76 -3.39
CA LEU A 36 -4.66 11.85 -2.27
C LEU A 36 -3.79 12.43 -1.14
N CYS A 37 -3.23 13.63 -1.23
CA CYS A 37 -2.41 14.16 -0.14
C CYS A 37 -3.26 14.54 1.08
N ASP A 38 -4.43 15.14 0.86
CA ASP A 38 -5.34 15.64 1.90
C ASP A 38 -6.59 14.80 2.12
N ASP A 39 -6.87 13.86 1.23
CA ASP A 39 -8.04 12.98 1.31
C ASP A 39 -7.62 11.51 1.34
N TYR A 40 -8.56 10.61 1.64
CA TYR A 40 -8.32 9.16 1.68
C TYR A 40 -9.27 8.45 0.72
N CYS A 41 -8.85 7.28 0.22
CA CYS A 41 -9.67 6.42 -0.61
C CYS A 41 -10.87 5.90 0.21
N GLY A 42 -12.08 5.99 -0.35
CA GLY A 42 -13.30 5.52 0.31
C GLY A 42 -13.46 4.01 0.31
N ASP A 43 -12.81 3.33 -0.64
CA ASP A 43 -12.94 1.90 -0.86
C ASP A 43 -11.66 1.29 -1.43
N GLU A 44 -11.51 -0.01 -1.15
CA GLU A 44 -10.40 -0.84 -1.64
C GLU A 44 -10.37 -0.90 -3.18
N GLY A 45 -11.55 -0.87 -3.82
CA GLY A 45 -11.70 -0.86 -5.27
C GLY A 45 -11.08 0.38 -5.92
N THR A 46 -11.22 1.55 -5.29
CA THR A 46 -10.58 2.80 -5.73
C THR A 46 -9.07 2.74 -5.60
N LEU A 47 -8.53 2.18 -4.51
CA LEU A 47 -7.07 2.02 -4.35
C LEU A 47 -6.50 1.07 -5.41
N LYS A 48 -7.16 -0.07 -5.66
CA LYS A 48 -6.79 -1.00 -6.74
C LYS A 48 -6.89 -0.34 -8.12
N TYR A 49 -7.92 0.46 -8.34
CA TYR A 49 -8.07 1.22 -9.58
C TYR A 49 -6.90 2.18 -9.79
N LEU A 50 -6.44 2.87 -8.75
CA LEU A 50 -5.31 3.80 -8.78
C LEU A 50 -3.95 3.10 -9.01
N ALA A 51 -3.79 1.83 -8.62
CA ALA A 51 -2.55 1.09 -8.84
C ALA A 51 -2.10 1.08 -10.31
N ARG A 52 -3.05 1.03 -11.26
CA ARG A 52 -2.78 1.10 -12.72
C ARG A 52 -2.12 2.43 -13.14
N LEU A 53 -2.27 3.48 -12.34
CA LEU A 53 -1.76 4.84 -12.59
C LEU A 53 -0.58 5.20 -11.68
N MET A 54 -0.07 4.27 -10.87
CA MET A 54 1.00 4.53 -9.93
C MET A 54 2.27 3.74 -10.23
N THR A 55 3.41 4.35 -9.94
CA THR A 55 4.71 3.68 -9.83
C THR A 55 5.10 3.57 -8.35
N PRO A 56 6.04 2.68 -7.98
CA PRO A 56 6.57 2.62 -6.62
C PRO A 56 7.14 3.96 -6.13
N GLU A 57 7.76 4.72 -7.02
CA GLU A 57 8.30 6.07 -6.75
C GLU A 57 7.18 7.07 -6.48
N LEU A 58 6.17 7.14 -7.35
CA LEU A 58 5.02 8.03 -7.15
C LEU A 58 4.28 7.72 -5.86
N TYR A 59 4.20 6.45 -5.48
CA TYR A 59 3.61 6.04 -4.21
C TYR A 59 4.47 6.44 -3.00
N ALA A 60 5.80 6.37 -3.11
CA ALA A 60 6.70 6.85 -2.06
C ALA A 60 6.54 8.37 -1.85
N ASP A 61 6.48 9.13 -2.94
CA ASP A 61 6.21 10.57 -2.90
C ASP A 61 4.84 10.86 -2.27
N LEU A 62 3.81 10.09 -2.64
CA LEU A 62 2.48 10.20 -2.03
C LEU A 62 2.52 9.99 -0.51
N VAL A 63 3.25 8.98 -0.04
CA VAL A 63 3.40 8.73 1.40
C VAL A 63 4.03 9.94 2.09
N ASP A 64 5.07 10.52 1.50
CA ASP A 64 5.78 11.66 2.08
C ASP A 64 4.91 12.94 2.07
N GLU A 65 4.18 13.22 0.98
CA GLU A 65 3.22 14.34 0.91
C GLU A 65 2.06 14.20 1.91
N ARG A 66 1.51 12.99 2.05
CA ARG A 66 0.49 12.71 3.07
C ARG A 66 1.02 12.95 4.47
N ASN A 67 2.26 12.54 4.74
CA ASN A 67 2.89 12.75 6.05
C ASN A 67 3.15 14.23 6.33
N LEU A 68 3.48 15.02 5.31
CA LEU A 68 3.61 16.47 5.42
C LEU A 68 2.27 17.10 5.85
N ASN A 69 1.16 16.58 5.35
CA ASN A 69 -0.20 16.96 5.74
C ASN A 69 -0.71 16.26 7.01
N GLN A 70 0.20 15.66 7.80
CA GLN A 70 -0.10 14.95 9.05
C GLN A 70 -1.10 13.79 8.89
N ARG A 71 -1.06 13.10 7.75
CA ARG A 71 -1.86 11.91 7.45
C ARG A 71 -1.00 10.66 7.37
N CYS A 72 -1.59 9.54 7.78
CA CYS A 72 -0.99 8.22 7.63
C CYS A 72 -0.68 7.96 6.15
N GLY A 73 0.50 7.42 5.87
CA GLY A 73 0.97 7.15 4.51
C GLY A 73 0.08 6.18 3.74
N TYR A 74 -0.69 5.33 4.41
CA TYR A 74 -1.58 4.41 3.74
C TYR A 74 -2.84 5.13 3.20
N PRO A 75 -3.13 5.11 1.89
CA PRO A 75 -4.19 5.94 1.30
C PRO A 75 -5.63 5.63 1.74
N LEU A 76 -5.90 4.43 2.28
CA LEU A 76 -7.21 4.10 2.86
C LEU A 76 -7.39 4.65 4.28
N CYS A 77 -6.32 5.08 4.93
CA CYS A 77 -6.36 5.54 6.31
C CYS A 77 -6.68 7.04 6.37
N SER A 78 -7.66 7.41 7.21
CA SER A 78 -7.99 8.81 7.52
C SER A 78 -7.23 9.38 8.72
N GLY A 79 -6.51 8.53 9.47
CA GLY A 79 -5.76 8.91 10.67
C GLY A 79 -4.43 9.60 10.40
N ALA A 80 -3.80 10.08 11.47
CA ALA A 80 -2.47 10.69 11.45
C ALA A 80 -1.37 9.65 11.76
N PRO A 81 -0.10 9.90 11.39
CA PRO A 81 1.03 9.11 11.89
C PRO A 81 1.12 9.21 13.42
N GLU A 82 1.55 8.13 14.08
CA GLU A 82 1.64 8.08 15.54
C GLU A 82 2.68 9.08 16.07
N ARG A 83 3.75 9.31 15.31
CA ARG A 83 4.83 10.23 15.68
C ARG A 83 5.04 11.27 14.60
N ILE A 84 4.45 12.44 14.77
CA ILE A 84 4.68 13.58 13.88
C ILE A 84 6.15 14.00 14.02
N ARG A 85 6.89 13.96 12.90
CA ARG A 85 8.27 14.44 12.80
C ARG A 85 8.31 15.66 11.90
N ASP A 86 9.12 16.64 12.29
CA ASP A 86 9.44 17.78 11.43
C ASP A 86 10.43 17.32 10.33
N PRO A 87 10.08 17.44 9.03
CA PRO A 87 10.97 17.12 7.93
C PRO A 87 12.27 17.95 7.91
N PHE A 88 12.32 19.11 8.55
CA PHE A 88 13.49 19.99 8.54
C PHE A 88 14.31 19.92 9.84
N SER A 89 13.83 19.20 10.85
CA SER A 89 14.45 19.13 12.18
C SER A 89 15.72 18.28 12.24
N VAL A 90 15.92 17.36 11.30
CA VAL A 90 16.96 16.33 11.38
C VAL A 90 17.61 16.13 10.02
N ASP A 91 18.94 16.04 9.99
CA ASP A 91 19.70 15.75 8.78
C ASP A 91 19.29 14.43 8.14
N GLN A 92 19.30 14.38 6.80
CA GLN A 92 18.90 13.18 6.03
C GLN A 92 19.67 11.92 6.43
N VAL A 93 20.96 12.05 6.75
CA VAL A 93 21.81 10.93 7.20
C VAL A 93 21.30 10.34 8.51
N THR A 94 20.93 11.19 9.47
CA THR A 94 20.40 10.74 10.76
C THR A 94 19.00 10.17 10.62
N LYS A 95 18.18 10.66 9.68
CA LYS A 95 16.89 10.05 9.36
C LYS A 95 17.04 8.65 8.78
N GLN A 96 17.95 8.46 7.82
CA GLN A 96 18.23 7.16 7.22
C GLN A 96 18.75 6.17 8.27
N PHE A 97 19.72 6.61 9.08
CA PHE A 97 20.23 5.82 10.20
C PHE A 97 19.12 5.41 11.17
N LEU A 98 18.23 6.33 11.55
CA LEU A 98 17.08 6.01 12.40
C LEU A 98 16.11 5.05 11.71
N TRP A 99 15.94 5.13 10.39
CA TRP A 99 15.05 4.23 9.66
C TRP A 99 15.57 2.79 9.65
N GLU A 100 16.87 2.62 9.43
CA GLU A 100 17.53 1.31 9.38
C GLU A 100 17.69 0.68 10.77
N ASN A 101 17.94 1.48 11.80
CA ASN A 101 18.31 0.99 13.13
C ASN A 101 17.19 1.07 14.17
N ASN A 102 16.04 1.69 13.85
CA ASN A 102 14.92 1.79 14.79
C ASN A 102 13.72 0.94 14.33
N PRO A 103 13.37 -0.13 15.07
CA PRO A 103 12.20 -0.94 14.79
C PRO A 103 10.88 -0.15 14.77
N TYR A 104 10.84 1.07 15.31
CA TYR A 104 9.67 1.94 15.38
C TYR A 104 9.72 3.11 14.38
N ALA A 105 10.64 3.11 13.42
CA ALA A 105 10.76 4.20 12.46
C ALA A 105 9.49 4.42 11.64
N TYR A 106 8.78 3.34 11.30
CA TYR A 106 7.51 3.38 10.56
C TYR A 106 6.43 4.22 11.24
N LEU A 107 6.44 4.38 12.57
CA LEU A 107 5.46 5.19 13.30
C LEU A 107 5.53 6.68 12.94
N SER A 108 6.62 7.12 12.33
CA SER A 108 6.72 8.48 11.80
C SER A 108 5.96 8.69 10.49
N LYS A 109 5.67 7.62 9.76
CA LYS A 109 4.95 7.66 8.48
C LYS A 109 3.56 7.06 8.53
N TYR A 110 3.30 6.17 9.48
CA TYR A 110 2.08 5.39 9.58
C TYR A 110 1.50 5.46 11.00
N CYS A 111 0.19 5.28 11.12
CA CYS A 111 -0.47 5.29 12.44
C CYS A 111 -0.20 3.99 13.22
N ASN A 112 0.11 2.88 12.56
CA ASN A 112 0.38 1.60 13.22
C ASN A 112 1.21 0.68 12.30
N LYS A 113 1.67 -0.45 12.88
CA LYS A 113 2.44 -1.48 12.16
C LYS A 113 1.62 -2.16 11.06
N PHE A 114 0.30 -2.21 11.21
CA PHE A 114 -0.61 -2.83 10.24
C PHE A 114 -0.63 -2.05 8.92
N HIS A 115 -0.90 -0.74 8.96
CA HIS A 115 -0.87 0.12 7.77
C HIS A 115 0.52 0.27 7.16
N PHE A 116 1.58 0.18 7.96
CA PHE A 116 2.93 0.06 7.42
C PHE A 116 3.07 -1.17 6.52
N ARG A 117 2.57 -2.34 6.98
CA ARG A 117 2.58 -3.57 6.19
C ARG A 117 1.65 -3.51 4.98
N CYS A 118 0.43 -2.99 5.12
CA CYS A 118 -0.49 -2.80 3.99
C CYS A 118 0.13 -1.89 2.92
N SER A 119 0.75 -0.79 3.34
CA SER A 119 1.42 0.16 2.45
C SER A 119 2.60 -0.47 1.72
N GLN A 120 3.47 -1.17 2.45
CA GLN A 120 4.61 -1.87 1.85
C GLN A 120 4.15 -2.96 0.88
N PHE A 121 3.15 -3.75 1.27
CA PHE A 121 2.57 -4.80 0.44
C PHE A 121 1.94 -4.27 -0.85
N PHE A 122 1.28 -3.11 -0.78
CA PHE A 122 0.75 -2.43 -1.95
C PHE A 122 1.86 -1.90 -2.86
N GLN A 123 2.84 -1.19 -2.30
CA GLN A 123 3.90 -0.52 -3.07
C GLN A 123 4.70 -1.49 -3.95
N VAL A 124 5.02 -2.66 -3.42
CA VAL A 124 5.85 -3.67 -4.10
C VAL A 124 5.17 -4.35 -5.30
N GLN A 125 3.84 -4.26 -5.38
CA GLN A 125 3.07 -4.79 -6.51
C GLN A 125 2.92 -3.77 -7.65
N LEU A 126 3.30 -2.51 -7.42
CA LEU A 126 3.19 -1.46 -8.42
C LEU A 126 4.22 -1.66 -9.53
N SER A 127 3.80 -1.40 -10.77
CA SER A 127 4.69 -1.48 -11.92
C SER A 127 5.69 -0.32 -11.93
N GLU A 128 6.96 -0.61 -12.20
CA GLU A 128 8.01 0.39 -12.44
C GLU A 128 7.85 1.10 -13.80
N GLU A 129 7.00 0.57 -14.69
CA GLU A 129 6.75 1.17 -16.01
C GLU A 129 6.13 2.55 -15.85
N ALA A 130 6.73 3.58 -16.47
CA ALA A 130 6.22 4.94 -16.41
C ALA A 130 4.79 5.05 -16.96
N ILE A 131 3.96 5.91 -16.37
CA ILE A 131 2.53 6.04 -16.71
C ILE A 131 2.31 6.28 -18.21
N PHE A 132 3.12 7.16 -18.81
CA PHE A 132 2.96 7.47 -20.23
C PHE A 132 3.23 6.26 -21.14
N ALA A 133 4.05 5.29 -20.72
CA ALA A 133 4.32 4.07 -21.49
C ALA A 133 3.16 3.07 -21.42
N ARG A 134 2.26 3.19 -20.42
CA ARG A 134 1.11 2.31 -20.23
C ARG A 134 -0.03 2.71 -21.18
N THR A 135 -0.01 2.20 -22.41
CA THR A 135 -1.01 2.58 -23.43
C THR A 135 -2.44 2.24 -22.99
N GLY A 136 -3.29 3.25 -22.90
CA GLY A 136 -4.73 3.13 -22.66
C GLY A 136 -5.17 3.05 -21.20
N VAL A 137 -4.27 3.05 -20.20
CA VAL A 137 -4.68 2.90 -18.79
C VAL A 137 -5.53 4.04 -18.24
N HIS A 138 -5.50 5.19 -18.92
CA HIS A 138 -6.25 6.39 -18.59
C HIS A 138 -7.62 6.45 -19.27
N LEU A 139 -7.95 5.54 -20.19
CA LEU A 139 -9.20 5.55 -20.93
C LEU A 139 -10.37 5.01 -20.09
N LEU A 140 -11.51 5.71 -20.13
CA LEU A 140 -12.72 5.33 -19.40
C LEU A 140 -13.56 4.31 -20.18
N GLU A 141 -13.59 4.45 -21.51
CA GLU A 141 -14.29 3.56 -22.43
C GLU A 141 -13.31 2.61 -23.11
N ASP A 142 -12.86 1.60 -22.37
CA ASP A 142 -12.06 0.52 -22.94
C ASP A 142 -12.96 -0.65 -23.39
N THR A 143 -12.56 -1.31 -24.48
CA THR A 143 -13.16 -2.59 -24.88
C THR A 143 -13.00 -3.62 -23.75
N GLN A 144 -13.93 -4.57 -23.63
CA GLN A 144 -13.86 -5.58 -22.54
C GLN A 144 -12.53 -6.33 -22.53
N GLU A 145 -11.97 -6.63 -23.70
CA GLU A 145 -10.67 -7.28 -23.87
C GLU A 145 -9.49 -6.43 -23.38
N MET A 146 -9.54 -5.11 -23.57
CA MET A 146 -8.51 -4.19 -23.07
C MET A 146 -8.59 -4.03 -21.55
N ARG A 147 -9.80 -3.95 -20.99
CA ARG A 147 -10.00 -3.93 -19.54
C ARG A 147 -9.46 -5.19 -18.88
N GLN A 148 -9.73 -6.37 -19.45
CA GLN A 148 -9.20 -7.64 -18.94
C GLN A 148 -7.68 -7.68 -18.98
N THR A 149 -7.07 -7.31 -20.12
CA THR A 149 -5.60 -7.29 -20.23
C THR A 149 -4.95 -6.31 -19.23
N GLN A 150 -5.56 -5.15 -19.00
CA GLN A 150 -5.05 -4.17 -18.02
C GLN A 150 -5.26 -4.63 -16.59
N ASP A 151 -6.44 -5.17 -16.28
CA ASP A 151 -6.73 -5.68 -14.95
C ASP A 151 -5.82 -6.87 -14.64
N ASP A 152 -5.50 -7.75 -15.60
CA ASP A 152 -4.54 -8.85 -15.41
C ASP A 152 -3.10 -8.34 -15.19
N LYS A 153 -2.68 -7.29 -15.92
CA LYS A 153 -1.30 -6.76 -15.85
C LYS A 153 -1.06 -5.90 -14.60
N PHE A 154 -2.06 -5.14 -14.17
CA PHE A 154 -1.96 -4.20 -13.04
C PHE A 154 -2.85 -4.59 -11.87
N ASN A 155 -3.24 -5.88 -11.78
CA ASN A 155 -3.96 -6.38 -10.62
C ASN A 155 -3.09 -6.21 -9.38
N VAL A 156 -3.69 -5.69 -8.31
CA VAL A 156 -3.03 -5.59 -7.01
C VAL A 156 -3.96 -6.19 -5.98
N THR A 157 -3.39 -7.03 -5.12
CA THR A 157 -4.08 -7.59 -3.97
C THR A 157 -3.75 -6.75 -2.74
N LEU A 158 -4.73 -6.48 -1.88
CA LEU A 158 -4.48 -5.77 -0.63
C LEU A 158 -4.14 -6.75 0.49
N PHE A 159 -3.35 -6.28 1.46
CA PHE A 159 -2.92 -7.16 2.55
C PHE A 159 -4.08 -7.54 3.46
N GLU A 160 -4.99 -6.61 3.72
CA GLU A 160 -6.23 -6.82 4.46
C GLU A 160 -7.19 -7.79 3.78
N GLU A 161 -7.23 -7.84 2.44
CA GLU A 161 -8.00 -8.83 1.70
C GLU A 161 -7.46 -10.23 1.97
N LEU A 162 -6.15 -10.40 1.88
CA LEU A 162 -5.50 -11.68 2.17
C LEU A 162 -5.74 -12.13 3.61
N LEU A 163 -5.71 -11.20 4.56
CA LEU A 163 -6.00 -11.56 5.96
C LEU A 163 -7.46 -11.97 6.17
N ARG A 164 -8.40 -11.46 5.37
CA ARG A 164 -9.79 -11.93 5.36
C ARG A 164 -9.92 -13.27 4.63
N GLU A 165 -9.13 -13.49 3.59
CA GLU A 165 -9.14 -14.69 2.75
C GLU A 165 -8.28 -15.84 3.30
N LYS A 166 -7.51 -15.62 4.39
CA LYS A 166 -6.65 -16.59 5.08
C LYS A 166 -7.38 -17.78 5.74
N ALA A 167 -8.24 -18.44 4.97
CA ALA A 167 -8.71 -19.79 5.17
C ALA A 167 -7.96 -20.84 4.29
N SER A 168 -7.13 -20.45 3.30
CA SER A 168 -6.38 -21.39 2.44
C SER A 168 -4.85 -21.24 2.51
N GLU A 169 -4.15 -22.37 2.65
CA GLU A 169 -2.68 -22.49 2.75
C GLU A 169 -1.92 -22.21 1.44
N GLU A 170 -2.57 -22.34 0.28
CA GLU A 170 -1.93 -22.19 -1.03
C GLU A 170 -1.59 -20.74 -1.35
N ASP A 171 -2.43 -19.81 -0.93
CA ASP A 171 -2.22 -18.37 -1.12
C ASP A 171 -1.00 -17.90 -0.31
N ILE A 172 -0.79 -18.47 0.88
CA ILE A 172 0.36 -18.18 1.76
C ILE A 172 1.69 -18.54 1.07
N LYS A 173 1.76 -19.65 0.33
CA LYS A 173 2.97 -20.06 -0.39
C LYS A 173 3.31 -19.13 -1.56
N SER A 174 2.29 -18.65 -2.27
CA SER A 174 2.49 -17.65 -3.34
C SER A 174 3.02 -16.31 -2.78
N LEU A 175 2.58 -15.95 -1.56
CA LEU A 175 2.99 -14.74 -0.86
C LEU A 175 4.43 -14.80 -0.33
N VAL A 176 4.85 -15.94 0.22
CA VAL A 176 6.24 -16.16 0.64
C VAL A 176 7.18 -16.10 -0.58
N ALA A 177 6.77 -16.68 -1.71
CA ALA A 177 7.53 -16.56 -2.95
C ALA A 177 7.60 -15.12 -3.49
N GLY A 178 6.53 -14.33 -3.32
CA GLY A 178 6.50 -12.90 -3.62
C GLY A 178 7.44 -12.09 -2.71
N LEU A 179 7.41 -12.33 -1.40
CA LEU A 179 8.31 -11.71 -0.42
C LEU A 179 9.80 -12.10 -0.65
N LYS A 180 10.07 -13.34 -1.07
CA LYS A 180 11.40 -13.83 -1.45
C LYS A 180 11.97 -13.12 -2.69
N ARG A 181 11.11 -12.65 -3.60
CA ARG A 181 11.50 -11.78 -4.73
C ARG A 181 11.74 -10.33 -4.34
N LEU A 182 11.32 -9.92 -3.14
CA LEU A 182 11.32 -8.52 -2.68
C LEU A 182 12.54 -8.14 -1.83
N GLY A 183 13.59 -8.97 -1.79
CA GLY A 183 14.89 -8.57 -1.25
C GLY A 183 14.83 -8.05 0.20
N LEU A 184 13.94 -8.59 1.03
CA LEU A 184 13.91 -8.32 2.47
C LEU A 184 15.08 -9.01 3.21
N ASP A 185 16.01 -9.64 2.50
CA ASP A 185 17.33 -10.03 2.98
C ASP A 185 18.30 -8.86 2.89
N ALA A 186 18.28 -8.01 3.92
CA ALA A 186 19.46 -7.26 4.28
C ALA A 186 20.31 -8.08 5.26
N SER A 187 20.75 -9.29 4.87
CA SER A 187 21.86 -10.05 5.47
C SER A 187 22.14 -11.28 4.61
N GLN A 188 23.38 -11.46 4.16
CA GLN A 188 23.87 -12.76 3.70
C GLN A 188 23.67 -13.78 4.82
N ASP A 189 22.95 -14.88 4.57
CA ASP A 189 23.33 -16.24 4.97
C ASP A 189 22.36 -17.28 4.39
N GLY A 190 22.86 -18.49 4.19
CA GLY A 190 22.28 -19.54 3.35
C GLY A 190 20.99 -20.21 3.86
N GLU A 191 20.76 -21.42 3.34
CA GLU A 191 19.54 -22.27 3.43
C GLU A 191 18.94 -22.49 4.83
N ASP A 192 19.56 -21.99 5.91
CA ASP A 192 19.13 -22.07 7.31
C ASP A 192 18.12 -20.95 7.70
N GLY A 193 18.02 -19.88 6.91
CA GLY A 193 17.08 -18.77 7.17
C GLY A 193 15.62 -19.04 6.75
N ASP A 194 15.42 -19.95 5.77
CA ASP A 194 14.10 -20.32 5.23
C ASP A 194 13.26 -21.03 6.32
N GLU A 195 13.88 -21.96 7.07
CA GLU A 195 13.22 -22.66 8.18
C GLU A 195 12.90 -21.71 9.34
N GLN A 196 13.78 -20.74 9.63
CA GLN A 196 13.59 -19.79 10.73
C GLN A 196 12.39 -18.85 10.48
N LEU A 197 12.21 -18.35 9.25
CA LEU A 197 11.11 -17.47 8.86
C LEU A 197 9.76 -18.20 8.81
N GLU A 198 9.73 -19.42 8.29
CA GLU A 198 8.53 -20.26 8.33
C GLU A 198 8.14 -20.63 9.77
N VAL A 199 9.13 -20.91 10.63
CA VAL A 199 8.91 -21.14 12.06
C VAL A 199 8.43 -19.88 12.77
N ASP A 200 8.94 -18.70 12.43
CA ASP A 200 8.51 -17.44 13.03
C ASP A 200 7.11 -17.03 12.60
N LEU A 201 6.74 -17.24 11.32
CA LEU A 201 5.38 -17.05 10.82
C LEU A 201 4.39 -18.06 11.42
N SER A 202 4.80 -19.32 11.56
CA SER A 202 3.99 -20.37 12.19
C SER A 202 3.79 -20.10 13.68
N LYS A 203 4.84 -19.72 14.41
CA LYS A 203 4.74 -19.25 15.81
C LYS A 203 3.87 -18.00 15.96
N TRP A 204 3.90 -17.10 14.98
CA TRP A 204 3.04 -15.90 14.98
C TRP A 204 1.58 -16.25 14.79
N LEU A 205 1.28 -17.20 13.90
CA LEU A 205 -0.09 -17.68 13.67
C LEU A 205 -0.61 -18.48 14.87
N GLU A 206 0.23 -19.26 15.54
CA GLU A 206 -0.11 -19.97 16.79
C GLU A 206 -0.40 -19.03 17.97
N GLN A 207 0.21 -17.84 18.00
CA GLN A 207 -0.03 -16.83 19.04
C GLN A 207 -1.36 -16.08 18.88
N ILE A 208 -2.01 -16.16 17.70
CA ILE A 208 -3.36 -15.63 17.50
C ILE A 208 -4.36 -16.66 18.04
N LYS A 209 -4.46 -16.75 19.37
CA LYS A 209 -5.50 -17.54 20.04
C LYS A 209 -6.78 -16.73 20.09
N ILE A 210 -7.66 -16.92 19.11
CA ILE A 210 -9.03 -16.41 19.18
C ILE A 210 -9.74 -17.18 20.30
N VAL A 211 -10.01 -16.51 21.42
CA VAL A 211 -10.80 -17.06 22.53
C VAL A 211 -12.22 -16.55 22.38
N GLU A 212 -13.14 -17.40 21.96
CA GLU A 212 -14.56 -17.10 22.00
C GLU A 212 -15.03 -17.08 23.45
N ASN A 213 -15.34 -15.89 23.96
CA ASN A 213 -15.93 -15.74 25.28
C ASN A 213 -17.43 -16.05 25.20
N LYS A 214 -17.85 -17.16 25.82
CA LYS A 214 -19.24 -17.62 25.75
C LYS A 214 -20.23 -16.78 26.57
N ASP A 215 -19.72 -15.98 27.51
CA ASP A 215 -20.50 -15.01 28.29
C ASP A 215 -19.74 -13.66 28.32
N PRO A 216 -19.90 -12.82 27.29
CA PRO A 216 -19.31 -11.49 27.30
C PRO A 216 -19.99 -10.62 28.37
N PRO A 217 -19.23 -9.84 29.16
CA PRO A 217 -19.82 -8.88 30.09
C PRO A 217 -20.66 -7.87 29.31
N MET A 218 -21.82 -7.48 29.87
CA MET A 218 -22.80 -6.60 29.20
C MET A 218 -22.24 -5.25 28.72
N LEU A 219 -21.10 -4.79 29.24
CA LEU A 219 -20.42 -3.56 28.84
C LEU A 219 -19.15 -3.78 27.98
N GLY A 220 -18.80 -5.01 27.63
CA GLY A 220 -17.61 -5.31 26.82
C GLY A 220 -16.33 -4.68 27.38
N ASP A 221 -15.50 -4.14 26.48
CA ASP A 221 -14.16 -3.59 26.75
C ASP A 221 -14.14 -2.27 27.56
N LEU A 222 -15.29 -1.80 28.05
CA LEU A 222 -15.40 -0.57 28.85
C LEU A 222 -15.18 -0.78 30.35
N VAL A 223 -15.05 -2.04 30.80
CA VAL A 223 -14.67 -2.33 32.17
C VAL A 223 -13.15 -2.22 32.27
N LYS A 224 -12.66 -1.14 32.89
CA LYS A 224 -11.26 -1.06 33.33
C LYS A 224 -11.06 -2.02 34.50
N ASP A 225 -9.98 -2.80 34.44
CA ASP A 225 -9.41 -3.49 35.61
C ASP A 225 -9.02 -2.50 36.72
#